data_AF-A0A3S5DV61-F1
#
_entry.id   AF-A0A3S5DV61-F1
#
_cell.length_a   1.000
_cell.length_b   1.000
_cell.length_c   1.000
_cell.angle_alpha   90.00
_cell.angle_beta   90.00
_cell.angle_gamma   90.00
#
_symmetry.space_group_name_H-M   'P 1'
#
loop_
_entity.id
_entity.type
_entity.pdbx_description
1 polymer ?
#
loop_
_entity_poly.entity_id
_entity_poly.type
_entity_poly.pdbx_seq_one_letter_code
_entity_poly.pdbx_strand_id
1 'polypeptide(L)'
;MDNLRFSSAPTADSIDASIVQHYPDCEPVAVIGYACHFPESPDGETFWQNLLEGRECSRRFTREELLAVGLDAAIIDDPHYVNIGTVLDNADCFDATLFGYSRQEAESMDPQQRLFLQAVWHALEHAGYAPGAVPHKTGVFASSRMSTTPVAKH
;
A
#
# COMPACT_ATOMS: atom_id res chain seq x y z
N MET A 1 -17.87 11.14 24.80
CA MET A 1 -17.23 11.25 23.47
C MET A 1 -16.18 12.33 23.59
N ASP A 2 -15.06 11.97 24.20
CA ASP A 2 -13.98 12.89 24.56
C ASP A 2 -12.67 12.12 24.44
N ASN A 3 -11.60 12.80 24.03
CA ASN A 3 -10.20 12.36 23.99
C ASN A 3 -9.64 11.90 22.63
N LEU A 4 -9.62 12.81 21.65
CA LEU A 4 -8.44 12.97 20.81
C LEU A 4 -7.91 14.39 21.00
N ARG A 5 -7.40 14.68 22.20
CA ARG A 5 -6.47 15.81 22.34
C ARG A 5 -5.20 15.39 21.62
N PHE A 6 -5.03 15.86 20.39
CA PHE A 6 -3.72 15.87 19.77
C PHE A 6 -2.82 16.71 20.70
N SER A 7 -1.91 16.04 21.40
CA SER A 7 -0.78 16.72 22.03
C SER A 7 -0.14 17.58 20.95
N SER A 8 0.26 18.81 21.30
CA SER A 8 1.09 19.63 20.41
C SER A 8 2.23 18.77 19.87
N ALA A 9 2.55 18.91 18.58
CA ALA A 9 3.64 18.17 17.96
C ALA A 9 4.89 18.30 18.84
N PRO A 10 5.55 17.17 19.18
CA PRO A 10 6.75 17.20 20.00
C PRO A 10 7.81 18.06 19.32
N THR A 11 8.55 18.84 20.12
CA THR A 11 9.70 19.60 19.61
C THR A 11 10.86 18.64 19.32
N ALA A 12 11.77 19.03 18.43
CA ALA A 12 12.98 18.26 18.14
C ALA A 12 13.75 17.89 19.43
N ASP A 13 13.95 18.86 20.33
CA ASP A 13 14.62 18.65 21.62
C ASP A 13 13.93 17.59 22.49
N SER A 14 12.59 17.51 22.46
CA SER A 14 11.85 16.50 23.21
C SER A 14 11.96 15.11 22.61
N ILE A 15 12.12 15.01 21.29
CA ILE A 15 12.32 13.76 20.57
C ILE A 15 13.71 13.21 20.89
N ASP A 16 14.75 14.06 20.80
CA ASP A 16 16.13 13.66 21.08
C ASP A 16 16.30 13.17 22.52
N ALA A 17 15.73 13.89 23.50
CA ALA A 17 15.74 13.45 24.90
C ALA A 17 15.05 12.10 25.10
N SER A 18 13.92 11.87 24.42
CA SER A 18 13.19 10.61 24.47
C SER A 18 13.98 9.45 23.84
N ILE A 19 14.64 9.69 22.70
CA ILE A 19 15.50 8.71 22.03
C ILE A 19 16.65 8.30 22.95
N VAL A 20 17.38 9.26 23.52
CA VAL A 20 18.50 8.98 24.44
C VAL A 20 18.04 8.20 25.67
N GLN A 21 16.86 8.51 26.20
CA GLN A 21 16.32 7.82 27.38
C GLN A 21 15.96 6.36 27.11
N HIS A 22 15.34 6.05 25.96
CA HIS A 22 14.80 4.71 25.69
C HIS A 22 15.71 3.84 24.82
N TYR A 23 16.57 4.45 24.01
CA TYR A 23 17.44 3.80 23.01
C TYR A 23 18.85 4.43 22.98
N PRO A 24 19.59 4.44 24.11
CA PRO A 24 20.85 5.19 24.25
C PRO A 24 21.96 4.74 23.30
N ASP A 25 21.95 3.48 22.85
CA ASP A 25 22.98 2.88 22.00
C ASP A 25 22.50 2.61 20.57
N CYS A 26 21.38 3.20 20.15
CA CYS A 26 20.82 3.01 18.81
C CYS A 26 20.97 4.26 17.96
N GLU A 27 21.31 4.08 16.69
CA GLU A 27 21.22 5.15 15.69
C GLU A 27 19.75 5.30 15.27
N PRO A 28 19.11 6.47 15.47
CA PRO A 28 17.72 6.67 15.10
C PRO A 28 17.55 6.70 13.58
N VAL A 29 16.48 6.08 13.10
CA VAL A 29 16.10 6.10 11.68
C VAL A 29 14.81 6.90 11.54
N ALA A 30 14.84 7.93 10.70
CA ALA A 30 13.66 8.74 10.39
C ALA A 30 12.90 8.18 9.18
N VAL A 31 11.58 8.10 9.30
CA VAL A 31 10.69 7.90 8.15
C VAL A 31 10.36 9.28 7.59
N ILE A 32 10.96 9.61 6.45
CA ILE A 32 10.86 10.95 5.84
C ILE A 32 9.83 11.04 4.70
N GLY A 33 9.32 9.89 4.25
CA GLY A 33 8.23 9.83 3.30
C GLY A 33 7.58 8.47 3.27
N TYR A 34 6.36 8.44 2.78
CA TYR A 34 5.55 7.24 2.70
C TYR A 34 4.58 7.37 1.53
N ALA A 35 4.08 6.23 1.07
CA ALA A 35 2.95 6.15 0.18
C ALA A 35 2.15 4.91 0.54
N CYS A 36 0.85 4.98 0.36
CA CYS A 36 -0.02 3.84 0.51
C CYS A 36 -1.14 3.90 -0.51
N HIS A 37 -1.60 2.73 -0.92
CA HIS A 37 -2.79 2.56 -1.73
C HIS A 37 -3.59 1.44 -1.08
N PHE A 38 -4.74 1.81 -0.53
CA PHE A 38 -5.66 0.91 0.14
C PHE A 38 -7.04 0.98 -0.53
N PRO A 39 -7.92 0.00 -0.28
CA PRO A 39 -9.30 0.04 -0.75
C PRO A 39 -9.98 1.38 -0.40
N GLU A 40 -10.61 2.02 -1.38
CA GLU A 40 -11.26 3.33 -1.25
C GLU A 40 -10.31 4.46 -0.75
N SER A 41 -8.99 4.26 -0.87
CA SER A 41 -7.95 5.16 -0.35
C SER A 41 -6.74 5.16 -1.30
N PRO A 42 -6.79 5.93 -2.40
CA PRO A 42 -5.71 5.96 -3.40
C PRO A 42 -4.41 6.55 -2.86
N ASP A 43 -4.47 7.31 -1.76
CA ASP A 43 -3.34 8.01 -1.16
C ASP A 43 -3.46 8.08 0.37
N GLY A 44 -2.38 8.58 0.99
CA GLY A 44 -2.26 8.72 2.44
C GLY A 44 -3.25 9.68 3.07
N GLU A 45 -3.63 10.74 2.36
CA GLU A 45 -4.59 11.74 2.86
C GLU A 45 -5.99 11.13 2.94
N THR A 46 -6.44 10.49 1.86
CA THR A 46 -7.73 9.80 1.81
C THR A 46 -7.78 8.67 2.84
N PHE A 47 -6.70 7.91 2.98
CA PHE A 47 -6.59 6.90 4.02
C PHE A 47 -6.76 7.49 5.42
N TRP A 48 -6.09 8.61 5.71
CA TRP A 48 -6.20 9.30 7.00
C TRP A 48 -7.61 9.80 7.27
N GLN A 49 -8.29 10.39 6.27
CA GLN A 49 -9.68 10.84 6.42
C GLN A 49 -10.62 9.65 6.71
N ASN A 50 -10.46 8.54 5.98
CA ASN A 50 -11.25 7.33 6.21
C ASN A 50 -11.07 6.78 7.64
N LEU A 51 -9.85 6.85 8.19
CA LEU A 51 -9.59 6.47 9.59
C LEU A 51 -10.29 7.40 10.59
N LEU A 52 -10.23 8.72 10.37
CA LEU A 52 -10.89 9.70 11.23
C LEU A 52 -12.42 9.53 11.21
N GLU A 53 -12.98 9.18 10.06
CA GLU A 53 -14.42 8.93 9.88
C GLU A 53 -14.86 7.54 10.36
N GLY A 54 -13.92 6.64 10.64
CA GLY A 54 -14.21 5.25 11.00
C GLY A 54 -14.86 4.48 9.84
N ARG A 55 -14.50 4.79 8.60
CA ARG A 55 -15.10 4.21 7.39
C ARG A 55 -14.70 2.74 7.21
N GLU A 56 -15.68 1.86 7.05
CA GLU A 56 -15.46 0.47 6.66
C GLU A 56 -15.26 0.38 5.14
N CYS A 57 -14.04 0.02 4.70
CA CYS A 57 -13.69 -0.12 3.28
C CYS A 57 -13.69 -1.59 2.82
N SER A 58 -14.32 -2.47 3.60
CA SER A 58 -14.60 -3.86 3.23
C SER A 58 -16.02 -4.00 2.73
N ARG A 59 -16.20 -4.92 1.78
CA ARG A 59 -17.52 -5.26 1.28
C ARG A 59 -17.73 -6.75 1.24
N ARG A 60 -19.01 -7.13 1.28
CA ARG A 60 -19.42 -8.51 1.03
C ARG A 60 -19.58 -8.71 -0.48
N PHE A 61 -19.02 -9.78 -1.00
CA PHE A 61 -19.16 -10.19 -2.39
C PHE A 61 -20.40 -11.06 -2.56
N THR A 62 -21.15 -10.83 -3.64
CA THR A 62 -22.26 -11.73 -3.99
C THR A 62 -21.72 -13.04 -4.56
N ARG A 63 -22.55 -14.08 -4.53
CA ARG A 63 -22.21 -15.36 -5.13
C ARG A 63 -21.91 -15.21 -6.63
N GLU A 64 -22.70 -14.40 -7.33
CA GLU A 64 -22.54 -14.12 -8.76
C GLU A 64 -21.20 -13.45 -9.06
N GLU A 65 -20.77 -12.49 -8.23
CA GLU A 65 -19.46 -11.84 -8.37
C GLU A 65 -18.31 -12.85 -8.21
N LEU A 66 -18.40 -13.72 -7.20
CA LEU A 66 -17.36 -14.72 -6.92
C LEU A 66 -17.27 -15.79 -8.01
N LEU A 67 -18.40 -16.23 -8.54
CA LEU A 67 -18.43 -17.13 -9.69
C LEU A 67 -17.87 -16.47 -10.95
N ALA A 68 -18.16 -15.19 -11.19
CA ALA A 68 -17.68 -14.45 -12.34
C ALA A 68 -16.15 -14.31 -12.36
N VAL A 69 -15.50 -14.25 -11.20
CA VAL A 69 -14.02 -14.23 -11.08
C VAL A 69 -13.40 -15.64 -11.03
N GLY A 70 -14.21 -16.69 -11.21
CA GLY A 70 -13.75 -18.07 -11.39
C GLY A 70 -13.57 -18.88 -10.10
N LEU A 71 -14.13 -18.46 -8.97
CA LEU A 71 -14.17 -19.31 -7.78
C LEU A 71 -15.14 -20.48 -7.98
N ASP A 72 -14.77 -21.66 -7.46
CA ASP A 72 -15.63 -22.84 -7.49
C ASP A 72 -16.87 -22.64 -6.62
N ALA A 73 -18.05 -23.00 -7.17
CA ALA A 73 -19.31 -23.02 -6.46
C ALA A 73 -19.23 -23.77 -5.12
N ALA A 74 -18.49 -24.88 -5.06
CA ALA A 74 -18.32 -25.69 -3.86
C ALA A 74 -17.56 -24.95 -2.74
N ILE A 75 -16.62 -24.07 -3.11
CA ILE A 75 -15.91 -23.21 -2.14
C ILE A 75 -16.85 -22.12 -1.64
N ILE A 76 -17.57 -21.47 -2.56
CA ILE A 76 -18.47 -20.34 -2.22
C ILE A 76 -19.63 -20.81 -1.33
N ASP A 77 -20.10 -22.04 -1.50
CA ASP A 77 -21.20 -22.64 -0.72
C ASP A 77 -20.75 -23.28 0.61
N ASP A 78 -19.44 -23.31 0.92
CA ASP A 78 -18.96 -23.84 2.20
C ASP A 78 -19.44 -22.94 3.36
N PRO A 79 -20.04 -23.49 4.44
CA PRO A 79 -20.48 -22.71 5.60
C PRO A 79 -19.38 -21.91 6.31
N HIS A 80 -18.10 -22.28 6.14
CA HIS A 80 -16.94 -21.60 6.71
C HIS A 80 -16.34 -20.56 5.75
N TYR A 81 -16.87 -20.44 4.53
CA TYR A 81 -16.41 -19.44 3.58
C TYR A 81 -16.89 -18.04 3.99
N VAL A 82 -15.93 -17.12 4.14
CA VAL A 82 -16.22 -15.71 4.45
C VAL A 82 -16.13 -14.91 3.16
N ASN A 83 -17.28 -14.51 2.63
CA ASN A 83 -17.38 -13.70 1.40
C ASN A 83 -17.19 -12.19 1.64
N ILE A 84 -16.37 -11.80 2.61
CA ILE A 84 -16.01 -10.41 2.87
C ILE A 84 -14.56 -10.20 2.47
N GLY A 85 -14.28 -9.12 1.76
CA GLY A 85 -12.92 -8.71 1.47
C GLY A 85 -12.87 -7.30 0.95
N THR A 86 -11.74 -6.99 0.33
CA THR A 86 -11.46 -5.66 -0.19
C THR A 86 -10.92 -5.77 -1.61
N VAL A 87 -11.16 -4.72 -2.40
CA VAL A 87 -10.64 -4.60 -3.76
C VAL A 87 -9.88 -3.29 -3.83
N LEU A 88 -8.71 -3.33 -4.44
CA LEU A 88 -7.95 -2.13 -4.73
C LEU A 88 -8.45 -1.54 -6.06
N ASP A 89 -8.73 -0.24 -6.06
CA ASP A 89 -9.15 0.45 -7.27
C ASP A 89 -7.97 0.52 -8.25
N ASN A 90 -8.25 0.31 -9.53
CA ASN A 90 -7.26 0.43 -10.61
C ASN A 90 -5.98 -0.42 -10.39
N ALA A 91 -6.09 -1.58 -9.73
CA ALA A 91 -4.96 -2.45 -9.41
C ALA A 91 -4.17 -2.95 -10.65
N ASP A 92 -4.80 -2.90 -11.82
CA ASP A 92 -4.25 -3.27 -13.12
C ASP A 92 -3.64 -2.09 -13.89
N CYS A 93 -3.87 -0.85 -13.45
CA CYS A 93 -3.35 0.36 -14.07
C CYS A 93 -1.86 0.57 -13.74
N PHE A 94 -1.07 0.90 -14.77
CA PHE A 94 0.37 1.13 -14.65
C PHE A 94 0.89 2.02 -15.78
N ASP A 95 1.64 3.06 -15.45
CA ASP A 95 2.31 3.92 -16.42
C ASP A 95 3.64 3.29 -16.87
N ALA A 96 3.57 2.41 -17.88
CA ALA A 96 4.75 1.71 -18.38
C ALA A 96 5.85 2.67 -18.85
N THR A 97 5.46 3.77 -19.52
CA THR A 97 6.41 4.73 -20.09
C THR A 97 7.19 5.50 -19.03
N LEU A 98 6.55 5.86 -17.92
CA LEU A 98 7.22 6.50 -16.79
C LEU A 98 8.34 5.63 -16.21
N PHE A 99 8.11 4.32 -16.13
CA PHE A 99 9.07 3.35 -15.59
C PHE A 99 10.00 2.74 -16.65
N GLY A 100 9.93 3.19 -17.90
CA GLY A 100 10.81 2.74 -18.98
C GLY A 100 10.50 1.34 -19.55
N TYR A 101 9.28 0.84 -19.33
CA TYR A 101 8.80 -0.42 -19.91
C TYR A 101 7.98 -0.19 -21.18
N SER A 102 8.06 -1.14 -22.10
CA SER A 102 7.09 -1.24 -23.19
C SER A 102 5.74 -1.75 -22.67
N ARG A 103 4.68 -1.52 -23.46
CA ARG A 103 3.33 -2.02 -23.13
C ARG A 103 3.30 -3.55 -22.95
N GLN A 104 3.99 -4.29 -23.83
CA GLN A 104 4.01 -5.74 -23.77
C GLN A 104 4.72 -6.27 -22.52
N GLU A 105 5.81 -5.62 -22.10
CA GLU A 105 6.51 -5.95 -20.86
C GLU A 105 5.62 -5.68 -19.65
N ALA A 106 4.98 -4.51 -19.60
CA ALA A 106 4.08 -4.12 -18.51
C ALA A 106 2.86 -5.06 -18.37
N GLU A 107 2.27 -5.51 -19.48
CA GLU A 107 1.16 -6.47 -19.48
C GLU A 107 1.58 -7.83 -18.90
N SER A 108 2.86 -8.20 -19.05
CA SER A 108 3.43 -9.44 -18.52
C SER A 108 3.92 -9.32 -17.08
N MET A 109 3.94 -8.11 -16.50
CA MET A 109 4.39 -7.89 -15.12
C MET A 109 3.31 -8.26 -14.12
N ASP A 110 3.75 -8.90 -13.03
CA ASP A 110 2.90 -9.16 -11.87
C ASP A 110 2.30 -7.84 -11.35
N PRO A 111 0.97 -7.76 -11.11
CA PRO A 111 0.32 -6.56 -10.60
C PRO A 111 0.93 -6.03 -9.30
N GLN A 112 1.40 -6.90 -8.41
CA GLN A 112 2.03 -6.50 -7.15
C GLN A 112 3.36 -5.77 -7.41
N GLN A 113 4.12 -6.19 -8.41
CA GLN A 113 5.35 -5.49 -8.81
C GLN A 113 5.02 -4.10 -9.38
N ARG A 114 3.98 -3.99 -10.23
CA ARG A 114 3.54 -2.72 -10.80
C ARG A 114 3.06 -1.73 -9.74
N LEU A 115 2.29 -2.21 -8.76
CA LEU A 115 1.84 -1.40 -7.62
C LEU A 115 3.02 -0.99 -6.73
N PHE A 116 3.97 -1.90 -6.48
CA PHE A 116 5.16 -1.60 -5.69
C PHE A 116 6.01 -0.48 -6.31
N LEU A 117 6.20 -0.49 -7.63
CA LEU A 117 6.94 0.57 -8.33
C LEU A 117 6.27 1.93 -8.19
N GLN A 118 4.94 1.99 -8.33
CA GLN A 118 4.17 3.22 -8.11
C GLN A 118 4.28 3.71 -6.66
N ALA A 119 4.17 2.80 -5.69
CA ALA A 119 4.31 3.16 -4.27
C ALA A 119 5.70 3.72 -3.94
N VAL A 120 6.78 3.12 -4.48
CA VAL A 120 8.15 3.65 -4.30
C VAL A 120 8.28 5.05 -4.91
N TRP A 121 7.71 5.25 -6.11
CA TRP A 121 7.71 6.56 -6.76
C TRP A 121 7.06 7.63 -5.88
N HIS A 122 5.83 7.37 -5.44
CA HIS A 122 5.08 8.32 -4.60
C HIS A 122 5.71 8.53 -3.22
N ALA A 123 6.34 7.51 -2.63
CA ALA A 123 7.03 7.64 -1.36
C ALA A 123 8.26 8.56 -1.47
N LEU A 124 8.98 8.49 -2.59
CA LEU A 124 10.10 9.39 -2.88
C LEU A 124 9.62 10.82 -3.13
N GLU A 125 8.52 11.01 -3.88
CA GLU A 125 7.89 12.33 -4.07
C GLU A 125 7.45 12.94 -2.74
N HIS A 126 6.80 12.17 -1.88
CA HIS A 126 6.40 12.60 -0.54
C HIS A 126 7.62 12.99 0.32
N ALA A 127 8.73 12.26 0.18
CA ALA A 127 9.99 12.59 0.86
C ALA A 127 10.70 13.84 0.28
N GLY A 128 10.16 14.45 -0.78
CA GLY A 128 10.75 15.62 -1.45
C GLY A 128 11.91 15.27 -2.39
N TYR A 129 12.07 14.00 -2.77
CA TYR A 129 13.08 13.56 -3.72
C TYR A 129 12.50 13.42 -5.12
N ALA A 130 13.30 13.79 -6.13
CA ALA A 130 13.02 13.42 -7.50
C ALA A 130 13.34 11.91 -7.69
N PRO A 131 12.35 11.04 -8.01
CA PRO A 131 12.56 9.59 -7.97
C PRO A 131 13.66 9.08 -8.92
N GLY A 132 13.85 9.74 -10.07
CA GLY A 132 14.90 9.42 -11.03
C GLY A 132 16.30 9.97 -10.70
N ALA A 133 16.47 10.71 -9.60
CA ALA A 133 17.69 11.43 -9.29
C ALA A 133 18.09 11.36 -7.80
N VAL A 134 17.86 10.21 -7.16
CA VAL A 134 18.30 9.99 -5.77
C VAL A 134 19.84 9.91 -5.74
N PRO A 135 20.54 10.83 -5.04
CA PRO A 135 21.99 10.99 -5.15
C PRO A 135 22.79 10.00 -4.29
N HIS A 136 22.12 9.15 -3.51
CA HIS A 136 22.72 8.28 -2.51
C HIS A 136 22.54 6.80 -2.84
N LYS A 137 23.36 5.95 -2.21
CA LYS A 137 23.14 4.49 -2.26
C LYS A 137 21.89 4.15 -1.47
N THR A 138 20.90 3.58 -2.14
CA THR A 138 19.60 3.25 -1.54
C THR A 138 19.41 1.74 -1.51
N GLY A 139 19.15 1.19 -0.33
CA GLY A 139 18.69 -0.20 -0.17
C GLY A 139 17.18 -0.28 -0.35
N VAL A 140 16.69 -1.34 -1.01
CA VAL A 140 15.27 -1.61 -1.17
C VAL A 140 14.94 -2.94 -0.53
N PHE A 141 13.97 -2.94 0.37
CA PHE A 141 13.48 -4.13 1.05
C PHE A 141 11.98 -4.24 0.77
N ALA A 142 11.55 -5.39 0.27
CA ALA A 142 10.16 -5.64 -0.08
C ALA A 142 9.75 -7.05 0.35
N SER A 143 8.48 -7.19 0.70
CA SER A 143 7.86 -8.48 0.98
C SER A 143 6.58 -8.60 0.18
N SER A 144 6.38 -9.74 -0.48
CA SER A 144 5.13 -10.08 -1.16
C SER A 144 4.64 -11.43 -0.68
N ARG A 145 3.34 -11.67 -0.85
CA ARG A 145 2.77 -13.02 -0.79
C ARG A 145 2.48 -13.47 -2.22
N MET A 146 2.46 -14.79 -2.40
CA MET A 146 2.24 -15.40 -3.71
C MET A 146 0.98 -14.79 -4.35
N SER A 147 1.17 -14.17 -5.52
CA SER A 147 0.08 -13.60 -6.28
C SER A 147 -0.71 -14.72 -6.95
N THR A 148 -2.03 -14.76 -6.76
CA THR A 148 -2.92 -15.68 -7.47
C THR A 148 -3.24 -15.16 -8.88
N THR A 149 -2.35 -14.39 -9.51
CA THR A 149 -2.53 -14.01 -10.90
C THR A 149 -2.42 -15.28 -11.74
N PRO A 150 -3.48 -15.72 -12.43
CA PRO A 150 -3.30 -16.79 -13.40
C PRO A 150 -2.32 -16.25 -14.43
N VAL A 151 -1.16 -16.90 -14.57
CA VAL A 151 -0.28 -16.70 -15.72
C VAL A 151 -1.19 -16.91 -16.93
N ALA A 152 -1.45 -15.84 -17.68
CA ALA A 152 -2.25 -15.93 -18.89
C ALA A 152 -1.64 -17.05 -19.74
N LYS A 153 -2.39 -18.14 -19.90
CA LYS A 153 -2.00 -19.20 -20.84
C LYS A 153 -2.18 -18.62 -22.24
N HIS A 154 -1.03 -18.22 -22.79
CA HIS A 154 -0.72 -17.97 -24.21
C HIS A 154 -1.33 -16.74 -24.85
#